data_AF-A0A1G1FKM0-F1
#
_entry.id   AF-A0A1G1FKM0-F1
#
_cell.length_a   1.000
_cell.length_b   1.000
_cell.length_c   1.000
_cell.angle_alpha   90.00
_cell.angle_beta   90.00
_cell.angle_gamma   90.00
#
_symmetry.space_group_name_H-M   'P 1'
#
loop_
_entity.id
_entity.type
_entity.pdbx_description
1 polymer ?
#
loop_
_entity_poly.entity_id
_entity_poly.type
_entity_poly.pdbx_seq_one_letter_code
_entity_poly.pdbx_strand_id
1 'polypeptide(L)'
;MKKFCTFLVLISVTILFTAASDTFAQKPVKDESLRMGEKRPTLDPNIFSDNAKIKKAYQIAKEIPWVLDSIYCYCYCEESPAFKHKSLLSCYVDNHAAM
;
A
#
# COMPACT_ATOMS: atom_id res chain seq x y z
N MET A 1 -16.57 -48.75 19.97
CA MET A 1 -16.08 -47.68 20.89
C MET A 1 -14.98 -46.82 20.26
N LYS A 2 -13.84 -47.38 19.80
CA LYS A 2 -12.75 -46.58 19.15
C LYS A 2 -13.21 -45.74 17.95
N LYS A 3 -13.99 -46.32 17.02
CA LYS A 3 -14.52 -45.60 15.83
C LYS A 3 -15.44 -44.42 16.16
N PHE A 4 -16.18 -44.50 17.27
CA PHE A 4 -17.09 -43.45 17.73
C PHE A 4 -16.31 -42.28 18.36
N CYS A 5 -15.24 -42.59 19.11
CA CYS A 5 -14.32 -41.60 19.65
C CYS A 5 -13.55 -40.87 18.54
N THR A 6 -13.10 -41.58 17.51
CA THR A 6 -12.45 -40.98 16.33
C THR A 6 -13.40 -40.05 15.57
N PHE A 7 -14.67 -40.42 15.45
CA PHE A 7 -15.68 -39.58 14.79
C PHE A 7 -15.94 -38.28 15.56
N LEU A 8 -16.04 -38.35 16.89
CA LEU A 8 -16.22 -37.18 17.75
C LEU A 8 -15.01 -36.23 17.70
N VAL A 9 -13.79 -36.77 17.61
CA VAL A 9 -12.57 -35.96 17.46
C VAL A 9 -12.51 -35.26 16.09
N LEU A 10 -12.92 -35.93 15.01
CA LEU A 10 -12.96 -35.29 13.68
C LEU A 10 -14.01 -34.17 13.59
N ILE A 11 -15.16 -34.35 14.25
CA ILE A 11 -16.21 -33.33 14.34
C ILE A 11 -15.74 -32.14 15.18
N SER A 12 -15.07 -32.37 16.31
CA SER A 12 -14.57 -31.26 17.13
C SER A 12 -13.46 -30.47 16.42
N VAL A 13 -12.56 -31.14 15.71
CA VAL A 13 -11.49 -30.49 14.92
C VAL A 13 -12.06 -29.64 13.78
N THR A 14 -13.09 -30.12 13.09
CA THR A 14 -13.73 -29.34 12.01
C THR A 14 -14.46 -28.11 12.53
N ILE A 15 -15.18 -28.21 13.66
CA ILE A 15 -15.85 -27.06 14.31
C ILE A 15 -14.83 -26.01 14.77
N LEU A 16 -13.69 -26.44 15.31
CA LEU A 16 -12.58 -25.56 15.69
C LEU A 16 -11.97 -24.82 14.48
N PHE A 17 -11.81 -25.52 13.35
CA PHE A 17 -11.28 -24.93 12.12
C PHE A 17 -12.20 -23.88 11.51
N THR A 18 -13.52 -24.11 11.50
CA THR A 18 -14.47 -23.12 10.94
C THR A 18 -14.54 -21.85 11.78
N ALA A 19 -14.53 -21.96 13.12
CA ALA A 19 -14.59 -20.79 14.01
C ALA A 19 -13.34 -19.88 13.92
N ALA A 20 -12.16 -20.46 13.64
CA ALA A 20 -10.94 -19.67 13.45
C ALA A 20 -10.97 -18.82 12.17
N SER A 21 -11.74 -19.23 11.16
CA SER A 21 -11.75 -18.62 9.83
C SER A 21 -12.34 -17.20 9.83
N ASP A 22 -13.42 -17.00 10.59
CA ASP A 22 -14.16 -15.72 10.61
C ASP A 22 -13.39 -14.59 11.33
N THR A 23 -12.44 -14.93 12.21
CA THR A 23 -11.67 -13.93 12.98
C THR A 23 -10.56 -13.26 12.14
N PHE A 24 -10.15 -13.87 11.03
CA PHE A 24 -9.06 -13.35 10.18
C PHE A 24 -9.54 -12.48 9.01
N ALA A 25 -10.84 -12.40 8.75
CA ALA A 25 -11.40 -11.55 7.69
C ALA A 25 -11.58 -10.10 8.15
N GLN A 26 -10.49 -9.40 8.52
CA GLN A 26 -10.56 -7.95 8.69
C GLN A 26 -10.78 -7.30 7.32
N LYS A 27 -11.98 -6.75 7.12
CA LYS A 27 -12.27 -5.90 5.96
C LYS A 27 -11.44 -4.61 6.12
N PRO A 28 -10.53 -4.27 5.19
CA PRO A 28 -9.71 -3.07 5.34
C PRO A 28 -10.61 -1.84 5.37
N VAL A 29 -10.57 -1.10 6.47
CA VAL A 29 -11.21 0.21 6.58
C VAL A 29 -10.34 1.19 5.80
N LYS A 30 -10.94 1.91 4.86
CA LYS A 30 -10.24 2.96 4.10
C LYS A 30 -10.08 4.19 5.00
N ASP A 31 -8.99 4.19 5.78
CA ASP A 31 -8.59 5.35 6.56
C ASP A 31 -7.84 6.36 5.67
N GLU A 32 -8.34 7.59 5.65
CA GLU A 32 -7.79 8.72 4.89
C GLU A 32 -7.20 9.80 5.80
N SER A 33 -7.21 9.61 7.13
CA SER A 33 -6.70 10.58 8.10
C SER A 33 -5.22 10.91 7.93
N LEU A 34 -4.46 10.00 7.33
CA LEU A 34 -3.04 10.17 7.04
C LEU A 34 -2.76 10.91 5.72
N ARG A 35 -3.77 11.21 4.89
CA ARG A 35 -3.57 11.89 3.60
C ARG A 35 -3.06 13.31 3.79
N MET A 36 -1.99 13.65 3.09
CA MET A 36 -1.39 14.99 3.11
C MET A 36 -1.83 15.86 1.92
N GLY A 37 -2.65 15.31 1.02
CA GLY A 37 -3.51 16.08 0.13
C GLY A 37 -2.94 16.38 -1.25
N GLU A 38 -1.97 15.61 -1.75
CA GLU A 38 -1.61 15.62 -3.17
C GLU A 38 -2.70 15.00 -4.03
N LYS A 39 -3.14 15.75 -5.04
CA LYS A 39 -4.26 15.41 -5.93
C LYS A 39 -3.85 15.38 -7.40
N ARG A 40 -2.65 15.86 -7.72
CA ARG A 40 -2.10 15.83 -9.08
C ARG A 40 -1.77 14.39 -9.47
N PRO A 41 -1.93 14.02 -10.75
CA PRO A 41 -1.49 12.72 -11.24
C PRO A 41 0.04 12.63 -11.21
N THR A 42 0.58 11.43 -11.03
CA THR A 42 2.00 11.16 -11.22
C THR A 42 2.39 11.27 -12.70
N LEU A 43 3.67 11.46 -12.99
CA LEU A 43 4.18 11.39 -14.36
C LEU A 43 3.95 9.99 -14.97
N ASP A 44 3.81 9.93 -16.29
CA ASP A 44 3.74 8.67 -17.04
C ASP A 44 5.07 7.91 -16.90
N PRO A 45 5.08 6.69 -16.33
CA PRO A 45 6.31 5.91 -16.16
C PRO A 45 7.07 5.66 -17.48
N ASN A 46 6.40 5.71 -18.63
CA ASN A 46 7.02 5.46 -19.92
C ASN A 46 8.01 6.53 -20.37
N ILE A 47 7.99 7.73 -19.77
CA ILE A 47 9.00 8.76 -20.06
C ILE A 47 10.40 8.36 -19.57
N PHE A 48 10.49 7.39 -18.65
CA PHE A 48 11.73 6.84 -18.09
C PHE A 48 12.08 5.47 -18.69
N SER A 49 11.74 5.25 -19.97
CA SER A 49 11.92 3.95 -20.64
C SER A 49 13.36 3.47 -20.70
N ASP A 50 14.32 4.39 -20.63
CA ASP A 50 15.76 4.15 -20.59
C ASP A 50 16.28 3.71 -19.21
N ASN A 51 15.51 3.93 -18.13
CA ASN A 51 15.86 3.53 -16.78
C ASN A 51 14.75 2.68 -16.14
N ALA A 52 14.91 1.36 -16.23
CA ALA A 52 13.95 0.39 -15.70
C ALA A 52 13.62 0.57 -14.21
N LYS A 53 14.58 1.03 -13.40
CA LYS A 53 14.39 1.25 -11.96
C LYS A 53 13.48 2.46 -11.71
N ILE A 54 13.77 3.58 -12.36
CA ILE A 54 12.95 4.80 -12.25
C ILE A 54 11.55 4.55 -12.81
N LYS A 55 11.45 3.93 -13.99
CA LYS A 55 10.16 3.52 -14.57
C LYS A 55 9.34 2.69 -13.58
N LYS A 56 9.94 1.71 -12.91
CA LYS A 56 9.23 0.89 -11.92
C LYS A 56 8.78 1.70 -10.71
N ALA A 57 9.58 2.65 -10.24
CA ALA A 57 9.20 3.53 -9.12
C ALA A 57 7.97 4.39 -9.46
N TYR A 58 7.96 5.05 -10.62
CA TYR A 58 6.81 5.84 -11.07
C TYR A 58 5.57 4.97 -11.34
N GLN A 59 5.76 3.74 -11.83
CA GLN A 59 4.67 2.79 -12.00
C GLN A 59 4.02 2.45 -10.66
N ILE A 60 4.81 2.20 -9.62
CA ILE A 60 4.29 1.95 -8.26
C ILE A 60 3.58 3.20 -7.73
N ALA A 61 4.17 4.38 -7.91
CA ALA A 61 3.54 5.64 -7.47
C ALA A 61 2.15 5.86 -8.11
N LYS A 62 2.00 5.47 -9.37
CA LYS A 62 0.71 5.48 -10.09
C LYS A 62 -0.28 4.43 -9.58
N GLU A 63 0.21 3.26 -9.16
CA GLU A 63 -0.62 2.15 -8.67
C GLU A 63 -1.14 2.37 -7.25
N ILE A 64 -0.33 2.99 -6.37
CA ILE A 64 -0.64 3.20 -4.95
C ILE A 64 -0.48 4.67 -4.50
N PRO A 65 -1.09 5.65 -5.21
CA PRO A 65 -0.87 7.07 -4.92
C PRO A 65 -1.29 7.44 -3.50
N TRP A 66 -2.32 6.78 -2.98
CA TRP A 66 -2.80 7.00 -1.62
C TRP A 66 -1.78 6.61 -0.54
N VAL A 67 -0.96 5.59 -0.77
CA VAL A 67 0.11 5.21 0.17
C VAL A 67 1.15 6.32 0.22
N LEU A 68 1.61 6.78 -0.95
CA LEU A 68 2.63 7.81 -1.05
C LEU A 68 2.12 9.18 -0.56
N ASP A 69 0.82 9.47 -0.71
CA ASP A 69 0.23 10.67 -0.12
C ASP A 69 0.05 10.60 1.40
N SER A 70 0.29 9.42 2.00
CA SER A 70 0.28 9.23 3.46
C SER A 70 1.68 9.28 4.08
N ILE A 71 2.71 9.50 3.28
CA ILE A 71 4.11 9.39 3.70
C ILE A 71 4.79 10.74 3.52
N TYR A 72 5.38 11.23 4.60
CA TYR A 72 6.28 12.37 4.57
C TYR A 72 7.56 12.04 3.79
N CYS A 73 8.00 12.95 2.93
CA CYS A 73 9.14 12.70 2.05
C CYS A 73 10.46 12.83 2.81
N TYR A 74 11.35 11.84 2.69
CA TYR A 74 12.66 11.84 3.35
C TYR A 74 13.56 13.01 2.95
N CYS A 75 13.30 13.63 1.80
CA CYS A 75 14.07 14.75 1.27
C CYS A 75 13.75 16.10 1.94
N TYR A 76 12.77 16.18 2.86
CA TYR A 76 12.32 17.43 3.47
C TYR A 76 11.90 18.47 2.43
N CYS A 77 11.19 18.00 1.39
CA CYS A 77 10.80 18.85 0.27
C CYS A 77 9.65 19.81 0.61
N GLU A 78 8.93 19.57 1.71
CA GLU A 78 7.87 20.45 2.18
C GLU A 78 8.47 21.78 2.66
N GLU A 79 9.60 21.69 3.36
CA GLU A 79 10.38 22.80 3.91
C GLU A 79 11.25 23.46 2.84
N SER A 80 11.55 22.75 1.76
CA SER A 80 12.39 23.27 0.68
C SER A 80 11.69 24.40 -0.07
N PRO A 81 12.29 25.61 -0.12
CA PRO A 81 11.72 26.73 -0.86
C PRO A 81 11.68 26.49 -2.38
N ALA A 82 12.47 25.54 -2.90
CA ALA A 82 12.55 25.21 -4.31
C ALA A 82 11.44 24.25 -4.78
N PHE A 83 11.04 23.28 -3.95
CA PHE A 83 10.11 22.22 -4.36
C PHE A 83 8.71 22.36 -3.76
N LYS A 84 8.60 22.61 -2.45
CA LYS A 84 7.33 22.73 -1.70
C LYS A 84 6.39 21.54 -1.92
N HIS A 85 6.95 20.33 -1.92
CA HIS A 85 6.22 19.07 -2.05
C HIS A 85 5.63 18.67 -0.70
N LYS A 86 4.30 18.50 -0.64
CA LYS A 86 3.56 18.21 0.61
C LYS A 86 3.57 16.75 1.04
N SER A 87 3.95 15.83 0.14
CA SER A 87 3.96 14.39 0.40
C SER A 87 4.97 13.67 -0.47
N LEU A 88 5.31 12.42 -0.15
CA LEU A 88 6.13 11.60 -1.03
C LEU A 88 5.50 11.48 -2.42
N LEU A 89 4.16 11.46 -2.53
CA LEU A 89 3.47 11.46 -3.84
C LEU A 89 3.84 12.70 -4.67
N SER A 90 4.01 13.85 -4.02
CA SER A 90 4.35 15.10 -4.71
C SER A 90 5.68 15.01 -5.46
N CYS A 91 6.61 14.15 -5.05
CA CYS A 91 7.88 13.93 -5.77
C CYS A 91 7.71 13.16 -7.09
N TYR A 92 6.57 12.52 -7.29
CA TYR A 92 6.26 11.72 -8.49
C TYR A 92 5.32 12.44 -9.47
N VAL A 93 4.81 13.63 -9.12
CA VAL A 93 3.99 14.46 -10.03
C VAL A 93 4.86 15.32 -10.96
N ASP A 94 6.14 15.45 -10.63
CA ASP A 94 7.21 15.97 -11.46
C ASP A 94 8.37 14.96 -11.48
N ASN A 95 9.53 15.34 -12.00
CA ASN A 95 10.66 14.44 -12.19
C ASN A 95 11.60 14.34 -10.97
N HIS A 96 11.25 14.91 -9.82
CA HIS A 96 12.15 14.97 -8.67
C HIS A 96 12.52 13.58 -8.15
N ALA A 97 11.59 12.62 -8.10
CA ALA A 97 11.90 11.24 -7.71
C ALA A 97 12.85 10.50 -8.68
N ALA A 98 13.20 11.10 -9.82
CA ALA A 98 14.14 10.57 -10.80
C ALA A 98 15.53 11.22 -10.74
N MET A 99 15.75 12.18 -9.84
CA MET A 99 17.02 12.92 -9.65
C MET A 99 17.99 12.21 -8.71
#